data_AF-A0A3N9V1X3-F1
#
_entry.id   AF-A0A3N9V1X3-F1
#
_cell.length_a   1.000
_cell.length_b   1.000
_cell.length_c   1.000
_cell.angle_alpha   90.00
_cell.angle_beta   90.00
_cell.angle_gamma   90.00
#
_symmetry.space_group_name_H-M   'P 1'
#
loop_
_entity.id
_entity.type
_entity.pdbx_description
1 polymer ?
#
loop_
_entity_poly.entity_id
_entity_poly.type
_entity_poly.pdbx_seq_one_letter_code
_entity_poly.pdbx_strand_id
1 'polypeptide(L)'
;DARVIRSSSGTIRIPELGVDIEPGHASESYVSNIEGVLERIESIVSFATRSAREAGSEESTQKGEAILENIAMARCGKFEFTVILEDPLGNSAIVSDKAQRSVLSCEEIASLQTGMLILDV
;
A
#
# COMPACT_ATOMS: atom_id res chain seq x y z
N ASP A 1 -12.74 -0.11 -14.61
CA ASP A 1 -12.37 0.24 -13.23
C ASP A 1 -11.97 -0.98 -12.45
N ALA A 2 -10.94 -0.86 -11.62
CA ALA A 2 -10.50 -1.89 -10.70
C ALA A 2 -10.97 -1.55 -9.29
N ARG A 3 -11.68 -2.47 -8.63
CA ARG A 3 -12.08 -2.34 -7.23
C ARG A 3 -11.04 -3.01 -6.33
N VAL A 4 -10.74 -2.38 -5.21
CA VAL A 4 -9.81 -2.90 -4.19
C VAL A 4 -10.58 -3.12 -2.90
N ILE A 5 -10.56 -4.35 -2.41
CA ILE A 5 -11.12 -4.77 -1.13
C ILE A 5 -9.91 -5.14 -0.28
N ARG A 6 -9.56 -4.33 0.71
CA ARG A 6 -8.45 -4.60 1.63
C ARG A 6 -9.00 -4.91 3.00
N SER A 7 -8.62 -6.06 3.56
CA SER A 7 -8.90 -6.41 4.95
C SER A 7 -7.94 -5.70 5.90
N SER A 8 -8.20 -5.79 7.20
CA SER A 8 -7.31 -5.27 8.24
C SER A 8 -5.92 -5.91 8.23
N SER A 9 -5.77 -7.14 7.72
CA SER A 9 -4.49 -7.86 7.61
C SER A 9 -3.81 -7.72 6.25
N GLY A 10 -4.45 -7.07 5.27
CA GLY A 10 -3.90 -6.92 3.93
C GLY A 10 -2.70 -5.95 3.90
N THR A 11 -1.67 -6.30 3.15
CA THR A 11 -0.51 -5.46 2.80
C THR A 11 -0.64 -5.02 1.35
N ILE A 12 -0.43 -3.72 1.09
CA ILE A 12 -0.43 -3.17 -0.28
C ILE A 12 1.00 -2.77 -0.63
N ARG A 13 1.48 -3.19 -1.80
CA ARG A 13 2.79 -2.80 -2.33
C ARG A 13 2.66 -2.17 -3.71
N ILE A 14 3.45 -1.13 -3.95
CA ILE A 14 3.67 -0.53 -5.27
C ILE A 14 5.18 -0.44 -5.50
N PRO A 15 5.80 -1.49 -6.09
CA PRO A 15 7.25 -1.59 -6.23
C PRO A 15 7.88 -0.41 -6.97
N GLU A 16 7.22 0.09 -8.02
CA GLU A 16 7.71 1.20 -8.84
C GLU A 16 7.72 2.54 -8.09
N LEU A 17 6.92 2.66 -7.02
CA LEU A 17 6.92 3.80 -6.12
C LEU A 17 7.75 3.56 -4.85
N GLY A 18 8.23 2.34 -4.62
CA GLY A 18 8.89 1.95 -3.37
C GLY A 18 7.98 2.10 -2.14
N VAL A 19 6.67 1.90 -2.32
CA VAL A 19 5.68 2.06 -1.25
C VAL A 19 5.20 0.70 -0.78
N ASP A 20 5.33 0.46 0.51
CA ASP A 20 4.74 -0.68 1.23
C ASP A 20 3.81 -0.16 2.34
N ILE A 21 2.54 -0.58 2.32
CA ILE A 21 1.57 -0.28 3.37
C ILE A 21 1.21 -1.56 4.08
N GLU A 22 1.91 -1.81 5.18
CA GLU A 22 1.65 -2.92 6.08
C GLU A 22 0.50 -2.58 7.06
N PRO A 23 -0.24 -3.59 7.54
CA PRO A 23 -1.28 -3.38 8.53
C PRO A 23 -0.72 -3.09 9.94
N GLY A 24 -1.13 -1.96 10.52
CA GLY A 24 -0.89 -1.64 11.92
C GLY A 24 -1.99 -2.13 12.87
N HIS A 25 -1.83 -1.85 14.16
CA HIS A 25 -2.78 -2.21 15.23
C HIS A 25 -4.21 -1.65 15.04
N ALA A 26 -4.34 -0.51 14.35
CA ALA A 26 -5.61 0.13 14.02
C ALA A 26 -5.94 0.04 12.53
N SER A 27 -5.42 -0.97 11.83
CA SER A 27 -5.68 -1.18 10.40
C SER A 27 -7.16 -1.53 10.17
N GLU A 28 -7.87 -0.64 9.46
CA GLU A 28 -9.28 -0.85 9.12
C GLU A 28 -9.43 -1.51 7.74
N SER A 29 -10.46 -2.34 7.62
CA SER A 29 -10.86 -2.89 6.32
C SER A 29 -11.59 -1.84 5.50
N TYR A 30 -11.40 -1.82 4.18
CA TYR A 30 -12.10 -0.88 3.31
C TYR A 30 -12.31 -1.41 1.89
N VAL A 31 -13.30 -0.84 1.21
CA VAL A 31 -13.57 -1.05 -0.20
C VAL A 31 -13.35 0.27 -0.95
N SER A 32 -12.51 0.26 -1.97
CA SER A 32 -12.16 1.44 -2.77
C SER A 32 -11.93 1.07 -4.24
N ASN A 33 -11.41 2.02 -5.02
CA ASN A 33 -10.82 1.83 -6.34
C ASN A 33 -9.30 2.08 -6.28
N ILE A 34 -8.59 1.89 -7.39
CA ILE A 34 -7.15 2.11 -7.48
C ILE A 34 -6.80 3.58 -7.24
N GLU A 35 -7.62 4.50 -7.76
CA GLU A 35 -7.43 5.94 -7.58
C GLU A 35 -7.51 6.34 -6.11
N GLY A 36 -8.48 5.80 -5.36
CA GLY A 36 -8.62 6.04 -3.93
C GLY A 36 -7.52 5.39 -3.10
N VAL A 37 -6.93 4.28 -3.56
CA VAL A 37 -5.72 3.72 -2.95
C VAL A 37 -4.53 4.66 -3.17
N LEU A 38 -4.34 5.19 -4.38
CA LEU A 38 -3.29 6.18 -4.67
C LEU A 38 -3.46 7.46 -3.84
N GLU A 39 -4.68 7.99 -3.70
CA GLU A 39 -4.95 9.18 -2.88
C GLU A 39 -4.60 8.97 -1.41
N ARG A 40 -4.86 7.76 -0.88
CA ARG A 40 -4.46 7.41 0.48
C ARG A 40 -2.94 7.33 0.63
N ILE A 41 -2.24 6.73 -0.34
CA ILE A 41 -0.77 6.70 -0.37
C ILE A 41 -0.21 8.12 -0.43
N GLU A 42 -0.72 8.96 -1.33
CA GLU A 42 -0.34 10.36 -1.49
C GLU A 42 -0.42 11.12 -0.16
N SER A 43 -1.52 10.94 0.57
CA SER A 43 -1.74 11.57 1.88
C SER A 43 -0.69 11.13 2.92
N ILE A 44 -0.36 9.84 2.96
CA ILE A 44 0.64 9.28 3.89
C ILE A 44 2.05 9.80 3.55
N VAL A 45 2.44 9.73 2.27
CA VAL A 45 3.75 10.17 1.78
C VAL A 45 3.89 11.68 1.98
N SER A 46 2.86 12.46 1.71
CA SER A 46 2.84 13.92 1.92
C SER A 46 3.08 14.28 3.39
N PHE A 47 2.37 13.61 4.30
CA PHE A 47 2.57 13.79 5.73
C PHE A 47 4.01 13.44 6.15
N ALA A 48 4.51 12.26 5.75
CA ALA A 48 5.86 11.82 6.08
C ALA A 48 6.95 12.76 5.52
N THR A 49 6.76 13.26 4.30
CA THR A 49 7.65 14.23 3.64
C THR A 49 7.70 15.53 4.43
N ARG A 50 6.56 16.03 4.88
CA ARG A 50 6.49 17.24 5.71
C ARG A 50 7.20 17.04 7.05
N SER A 51 6.95 15.93 7.74
CA SER A 51 7.62 15.61 9.00
C SER A 51 9.13 15.47 8.84
N ALA A 52 9.59 14.86 7.74
CA ALA A 52 11.01 14.76 7.41
C ALA A 52 11.66 16.14 7.21
N ARG A 53 10.96 17.05 6.52
CA ARG A 53 11.41 18.44 6.32
C ARG A 53 11.52 19.19 7.64
N GLU A 54 10.51 19.07 8.50
CA GLU A 54 10.49 19.69 9.84
C GLU A 54 11.62 19.14 10.73
N ALA A 55 11.99 17.86 10.56
CA ALA A 55 13.11 17.22 11.24
C ALA A 55 14.49 17.51 10.62
N GLY A 56 14.55 18.25 9.50
CA GLY A 56 15.81 18.56 8.79
C GLY A 56 16.43 17.38 8.03
N SER A 57 15.67 16.32 7.74
CA SER A 57 16.13 15.19 6.94
C SER A 57 15.94 15.47 5.46
N GLU A 58 16.98 16.01 4.82
CA GLU A 58 16.96 16.35 3.39
C GLU A 58 16.75 15.11 2.50
N GLU A 59 17.45 14.01 2.79
CA GLU A 59 17.35 12.76 2.01
C GLU A 59 15.93 12.19 2.02
N SER A 60 15.30 12.13 3.19
CA SER A 60 13.93 11.63 3.32
C SER A 60 12.92 12.57 2.66
N THR A 61 13.18 13.87 2.70
CA THR A 61 12.32 14.88 2.04
C THR A 61 12.37 14.70 0.52
N GLN A 62 13.57 14.60 -0.07
CA GLN A 62 13.73 14.41 -1.52
C GLN A 62 13.11 13.10 -2.01
N LYS A 63 13.27 12.02 -1.24
CA LYS A 63 12.62 10.73 -1.55
C LYS A 63 11.10 10.85 -1.54
N GLY A 64 10.54 11.53 -0.54
CA GLY A 64 9.11 11.75 -0.44
C GLY A 64 8.55 12.59 -1.60
N GLU A 65 9.24 13.66 -1.99
CA GLU A 65 8.87 14.50 -3.14
C GLU A 65 8.88 13.72 -4.46
N ALA A 66 9.90 12.88 -4.69
CA ALA A 66 9.97 12.04 -5.89
C ALA A 66 8.80 11.05 -5.97
N ILE A 67 8.41 10.46 -4.83
CA ILE A 67 7.24 9.56 -4.78
C ILE A 67 5.96 10.32 -5.11
N LEU A 68 5.77 11.52 -4.56
CA LEU A 68 4.60 12.37 -4.84
C LEU A 68 4.52 12.76 -6.32
N GLU A 69 5.65 13.07 -6.96
CA GLU A 69 5.70 13.35 -8.40
C GLU A 69 5.29 12.14 -9.23
N ASN A 70 5.80 10.95 -8.90
CA ASN A 70 5.41 9.71 -9.58
C ASN A 70 3.92 9.40 -9.40
N ILE A 71 3.36 9.64 -8.21
CA ILE A 71 1.91 9.51 -7.97
C ILE A 71 1.11 10.47 -8.85
N ALA A 72 1.56 11.73 -8.98
CA ALA A 72 0.90 12.69 -9.85
C ALA A 72 0.93 12.24 -11.33
N MET A 73 2.07 11.72 -11.80
CA MET A 73 2.17 11.14 -13.14
C MET A 73 1.27 9.91 -13.33
N ALA A 74 1.17 9.04 -12.31
CA ALA A 74 0.31 7.87 -12.32
C ALA A 74 -1.17 8.26 -12.46
N ARG A 75 -1.62 9.30 -11.75
CA ARG A 75 -2.98 9.85 -11.85
C ARG A 75 -3.28 10.43 -13.22
N CYS A 76 -2.27 10.94 -13.93
CA CYS A 76 -2.40 11.40 -15.31
C CYS A 76 -2.28 10.28 -16.35
N GLY A 77 -2.09 9.02 -15.94
CA GLY A 77 -1.86 7.89 -16.85
C GLY A 77 -0.51 7.95 -17.57
N LYS A 78 0.47 8.69 -17.02
CA LYS A 78 1.82 8.87 -17.58
C LYS A 78 2.88 8.01 -16.89
N PHE A 79 2.50 7.27 -15.86
CA PHE A 79 3.36 6.37 -15.11
C PHE A 79 2.65 5.03 -14.94
N GLU A 80 3.26 3.97 -15.46
CA GLU A 80 2.77 2.60 -15.28
C GLU A 80 3.31 2.03 -13.97
N PHE A 81 2.45 1.33 -13.23
CA PHE A 81 2.80 0.77 -11.94
C PHE A 81 1.98 -0.49 -11.67
N THR A 82 2.48 -1.30 -10.74
CA THR A 82 1.85 -2.54 -10.31
C THR A 82 1.32 -2.37 -8.89
N VAL A 83 0.07 -2.77 -8.66
CA VAL A 83 -0.49 -2.86 -7.30
C VAL A 83 -0.53 -4.31 -6.90
N ILE A 84 0.19 -4.64 -5.83
CA ILE A 84 0.20 -5.96 -5.22
C ILE A 84 -0.57 -5.88 -3.91
N LEU A 85 -1.51 -6.81 -3.71
CA LEU A 85 -2.31 -6.92 -2.50
C LEU A 85 -2.13 -8.32 -1.93
N GLU A 86 -1.43 -8.41 -0.81
CA GLU A 86 -1.11 -9.67 -0.14
C GLU A 86 -1.90 -9.72 1.17
N ASP A 87 -2.65 -10.78 1.40
CA ASP A 87 -3.41 -10.93 2.63
C ASP A 87 -3.20 -12.32 3.22
N PRO A 88 -2.52 -12.44 4.36
CA PRO A 88 -2.25 -13.73 5.00
C PRO A 88 -3.53 -14.46 5.43
N LEU A 89 -4.65 -13.75 5.61
CA LEU A 89 -5.94 -14.35 5.98
C LEU A 89 -6.88 -14.55 4.78
N GLY A 90 -6.47 -14.14 3.57
CA GLY A 90 -7.24 -14.36 2.34
C GLY A 90 -8.56 -13.57 2.23
N ASN A 91 -8.72 -12.48 3.00
CA ASN A 91 -9.95 -11.69 3.04
C ASN A 91 -9.93 -10.47 2.10
N SER A 92 -8.84 -10.26 1.37
CA SER A 92 -8.64 -9.14 0.46
C SER A 92 -8.75 -9.57 -1.00
N ALA A 93 -9.15 -8.66 -1.87
CA ALA A 93 -9.25 -8.91 -3.31
C ALA A 93 -9.12 -7.64 -4.15
N ILE A 94 -8.46 -7.79 -5.31
CA ILE A 94 -8.61 -6.85 -6.42
C ILE A 94 -9.60 -7.46 -7.42
N VAL A 95 -10.64 -6.70 -7.75
CA VAL A 95 -11.67 -7.09 -8.72
C VAL A 95 -11.46 -6.27 -9.99
N SER A 96 -10.85 -6.91 -10.98
CA SER A 96 -10.53 -6.37 -12.29
C SER A 96 -10.21 -7.53 -13.23
N ASP A 97 -10.52 -7.39 -14.52
CA ASP A 97 -10.16 -8.39 -15.54
C ASP A 97 -8.64 -8.55 -15.71
N LYS A 98 -7.87 -7.52 -15.30
CA LYS A 98 -6.41 -7.52 -15.35
C LYS A 98 -5.76 -8.12 -14.10
N ALA A 99 -6.53 -8.40 -13.05
CA ALA A 99 -5.98 -8.87 -11.79
C ALA A 99 -5.56 -10.33 -11.88
N GLN A 100 -4.30 -10.60 -11.51
CA GLN A 100 -3.80 -11.95 -11.34
C GLN A 100 -3.88 -12.35 -9.86
N ARG A 101 -4.18 -13.62 -9.59
CA ARG A 101 -4.32 -14.16 -8.24
C ARG A 101 -3.46 -15.39 -8.10
N SER A 102 -2.72 -15.46 -7.01
CA SER A 102 -1.92 -16.60 -6.58
C SER A 102 -2.18 -16.88 -5.11
N VAL A 103 -1.92 -18.12 -4.69
CA VAL A 103 -1.94 -18.49 -3.28
C VAL A 103 -0.57 -18.18 -2.70
N LEU A 104 -0.54 -17.51 -1.54
CA LEU A 104 0.71 -17.24 -0.82
C LEU A 104 1.27 -18.55 -0.25
N SER A 105 2.58 -18.71 -0.36
CA SER A 105 3.33 -19.76 0.31
C SER A 105 3.41 -19.53 1.83
N CYS A 106 3.74 -20.57 2.59
CA CYS A 106 3.92 -20.44 4.04
C CYS A 106 5.02 -19.43 4.41
N GLU A 107 6.07 -19.33 3.60
CA GLU A 107 7.17 -18.38 3.81
C GLU A 107 6.71 -16.93 3.59
N GLU A 108 5.94 -16.69 2.52
CA GLU A 108 5.35 -15.37 2.25
C GLU A 108 4.39 -14.96 3.38
N ILE A 109 3.49 -15.86 3.81
CA ILE A 109 2.57 -15.60 4.92
C ILE A 109 3.33 -15.25 6.20
N ALA A 110 4.40 -16.00 6.52
CA ALA A 110 5.20 -15.75 7.72
C ALA A 110 5.94 -14.41 7.69
N SER A 111 6.20 -13.85 6.51
CA SER A 111 6.86 -12.56 6.35
C SER A 111 5.91 -11.35 6.46
N LEU A 112 4.59 -11.57 6.39
CA LEU A 112 3.60 -10.49 6.39
C LEU A 112 3.18 -10.10 7.80
N GLN A 113 3.08 -8.78 8.03
CA GLN A 113 2.43 -8.27 9.23
C GLN A 113 0.91 -8.47 9.12
N THR A 114 0.27 -8.86 10.21
CA THR A 114 -1.20 -9.02 10.27
C THR A 114 -1.89 -7.88 11.03
N GLY A 115 -1.12 -7.04 11.73
CA GLY A 115 -1.64 -5.97 12.60
C GLY A 115 -2.40 -6.45 13.83
N MET A 116 -2.57 -7.77 14.02
CA MET A 116 -3.33 -8.37 15.12
C MET A 116 -2.41 -8.94 16.19
N LEU A 117 -2.79 -8.81 17.45
CA LEU A 117 -2.24 -9.62 18.54
C LEU A 117 -2.92 -10.99 18.52
N ILE A 118 -2.25 -12.00 17.99
CA ILE A 118 -2.69 -13.39 18.13
C ILE A 118 -2.24 -13.85 19.53
N LEU A 119 -3.19 -14.04 20.43
CA LEU A 119 -2.96 -14.67 21.72
C LEU A 119 -3.20 -16.17 21.55
N ASP A 120 -2.13 -16.95 21.54
CA ASP A 120 -2.25 -18.40 21.71
C ASP A 120 -2.69 -18.67 23.16
N VAL A 121 -3.90 -19.23 23.33
CA VAL A 121 -4.46 -19.66 24.63
C VAL A 121 -4.31 -21.16 24.78
#